data_AF-A0A0B6XUE1-F1
#
_entry.id   AF-A0A0B6XUE1-F1
#
_cell.length_a   1.000
_cell.length_b   1.000
_cell.length_c   1.000
_cell.angle_alpha   90.00
_cell.angle_beta   90.00
_cell.angle_gamma   90.00
#
_symmetry.space_group_name_H-M   'P 1'
#
loop_
_entity.id
_entity.type
_entity.pdbx_description
1 polymer ?
#
loop_
_entity_poly.entity_id
_entity_poly.type
_entity_poly.pdbx_seq_one_letter_code
_entity_poly.pdbx_strand_id
1 'polypeptide(L)' 'FEPTKAIKKISSSKGSDGHTLALTVDGELFSWGDGDYGKLGLGGNHTQKFPKLIQGPLIGKVIKSMS' A
#
# COMPACT_ATOMS: atom_id res chain seq x y z
N PHE A 1 19.09 9.49 -3.70
CA PHE A 1 17.98 9.67 -4.65
C PHE A 1 17.27 8.34 -4.71
N GLU A 2 16.08 8.23 -4.13
CA GLU A 2 15.31 7.00 -4.29
C GLU A 2 14.81 6.97 -5.74
N PRO A 3 15.07 5.90 -6.52
CA PRO A 3 14.56 5.80 -7.87
C PRO A 3 13.02 5.84 -7.83
N THR A 4 12.42 6.59 -8.75
CA THR A 4 10.97 6.56 -8.95
C THR A 4 10.54 5.14 -9.30
N LYS A 5 9.74 4.54 -8.42
CA LYS A 5 9.17 3.21 -8.64
C LYS A 5 8.01 3.31 -9.63
N ALA A 6 8.10 2.59 -10.73
CA ALA A 6 7.01 2.53 -11.70
C ALA A 6 5.83 1.75 -11.13
N ILE A 7 4.63 2.31 -11.26
CA ILE A 7 3.40 1.71 -10.74
C ILE A 7 2.80 0.78 -11.79
N LYS A 8 2.52 -0.46 -11.39
CA LYS A 8 1.82 -1.47 -12.18
C LYS A 8 0.31 -1.35 -12.03
N LYS A 9 -0.19 -1.13 -10.80
CA LYS A 9 -1.63 -1.04 -10.52
C LYS A 9 -1.90 -0.16 -9.30
N ILE A 10 -3.00 0.59 -9.34
CA ILE A 10 -3.58 1.31 -8.20
C ILE A 10 -4.96 0.72 -7.90
N SER A 11 -5.30 0.59 -6.62
CA SER A 11 -6.67 0.36 -6.15
C SER A 11 -7.00 1.39 -5.07
N SER A 12 -8.12 2.09 -5.19
CA SER A 12 -8.52 3.13 -4.23
C SER A 12 -9.99 3.00 -3.89
N SER A 13 -10.32 3.01 -2.60
CA SER A 13 -11.70 3.22 -2.16
C SER A 13 -12.03 4.72 -2.09
N LYS A 14 -13.30 5.07 -2.30
CA LYS A 14 -13.83 6.43 -2.19
C LYS A 14 -14.59 6.56 -0.88
N GLY A 15 -14.62 7.76 -0.29
CA GLY A 15 -15.31 8.02 0.98
C GLY A 15 -14.41 8.73 1.99
N SER A 16 -14.99 9.10 3.13
CA SER A 16 -14.26 9.73 4.25
C SER A 16 -13.23 8.80 4.90
N ASP A 17 -13.41 7.49 4.74
CA ASP A 17 -12.58 6.40 5.26
C ASP A 17 -11.78 5.72 4.12
N GLY A 18 -11.50 6.47 3.05
CA GLY A 18 -10.81 5.98 1.86
C GLY A 18 -9.38 5.51 2.14
N HIS A 19 -8.98 4.41 1.50
CA HIS A 19 -7.60 3.94 1.45
C HIS A 19 -7.17 3.66 0.01
N THR A 20 -5.87 3.64 -0.22
CA THR A 20 -5.28 3.34 -1.52
C THR A 20 -4.14 2.36 -1.38
N LEU A 21 -4.06 1.45 -2.36
CA LEU A 21 -2.98 0.50 -2.56
C LEU A 21 -2.29 0.78 -3.90
N ALA A 22 -0.96 0.72 -3.91
CA ALA A 22 -0.15 0.80 -5.11
C ALA A 22 0.80 -0.39 -5.20
N LEU A 23 0.70 -1.14 -6.30
CA LEU A 23 1.62 -2.20 -6.65
C LEU A 23 2.65 -1.67 -7.65
N THR A 24 3.93 -1.78 -7.34
CA THR A 24 5.02 -1.43 -8.26
C THR A 24 5.27 -2.55 -9.27
N VAL A 25 5.98 -2.23 -10.36
CA VAL A 25 6.44 -3.24 -11.33
C VAL A 25 7.40 -4.25 -10.72
N ASP A 26 8.13 -3.84 -9.67
CA ASP A 26 9.07 -4.67 -8.91
C ASP A 26 8.35 -5.59 -7.90
N GLY A 27 7.03 -5.46 -7.77
CA GLY A 27 6.21 -6.31 -6.91
C GLY A 27 6.15 -5.85 -5.46
N GLU A 28 6.47 -4.60 -5.18
CA GLU A 28 6.30 -3.99 -3.86
C GLU A 28 4.90 -3.40 -3.72
N LEU A 29 4.37 -3.45 -2.51
CA LEU A 29 3.04 -2.98 -2.20
C LEU A 29 3.08 -1.83 -1.22
N PHE A 30 2.46 -0.71 -1.58
CA PHE A 30 2.34 0.47 -0.74
C PHE A 30 0.88 0.70 -0.37
N SER A 31 0.64 1.20 0.84
CA SER A 31 -0.69 1.63 1.29
C SER A 31 -0.67 3.00 1.94
N TRP A 32 -1.77 3.75 1.76
CA TRP A 32 -2.02 5.02 2.45
C TRP A 32 -3.51 5.34 2.50
N GLY A 33 -3.85 6.42 3.21
CA GLY A 33 -5.21 6.82 3.51
C GLY A 33 -5.58 6.47 4.94
N ASP A 34 -6.86 6.22 5.16
CA ASP A 34 -7.40 5.96 6.49
C ASP A 34 -6.87 4.63 7.08
N GLY A 35 -6.46 4.68 8.34
CA GLY A 35 -5.81 3.55 9.02
C GLY A 35 -6.76 2.66 9.79
N ASP A 36 -8.01 3.08 9.98
CA ASP A 36 -8.94 2.40 10.88
C ASP A 36 -9.14 0.93 10.49
N TYR A 37 -9.37 0.10 11.50
CA TYR A 37 -9.53 -1.35 11.38
C TYR A 37 -8.30 -2.09 10.81
N GLY A 38 -7.15 -1.42 10.70
CA GLY A 38 -5.91 -2.03 10.22
C GLY A 38 -5.86 -2.26 8.71
N LYS A 39 -6.75 -1.61 7.94
CA LYS A 39 -6.92 -1.83 6.49
C LYS A 39 -5.70 -1.48 5.63
N LEU A 40 -4.72 -0.76 6.18
CA LEU A 40 -3.46 -0.48 5.48
C LEU A 40 -2.46 -1.63 5.55
N GLY A 41 -2.66 -2.63 6.42
CA GLY A 41 -1.75 -3.77 6.54
C GLY A 41 -0.38 -3.42 7.15
N LEU A 42 -0.28 -2.31 7.87
CA LEU A 42 0.98 -1.77 8.43
C LEU A 42 1.24 -2.15 9.90
N GLY A 43 0.47 -3.10 10.43
CA GLY A 43 0.59 -3.55 11.82
C GLY A 43 -0.01 -2.60 12.86
N GLY A 44 -1.01 -1.81 12.48
CA GLY A 44 -1.73 -0.91 13.37
C GLY A 44 -2.83 -0.14 12.65
N ASN A 45 -3.43 0.84 13.34
CA ASN A 45 -4.66 1.51 12.91
C ASN A 45 -4.43 2.97 12.50
N HIS A 46 -3.17 3.36 12.31
CA HIS A 46 -2.81 4.76 12.12
C HIS A 46 -2.96 5.18 10.66
N THR A 47 -3.76 6.21 10.42
CA THR A 47 -3.88 6.89 9.13
C THR A 47 -2.51 7.30 8.60
N GLN A 48 -2.26 6.98 7.33
CA GLN A 48 -1.03 7.35 6.63
C GLN A 48 -1.34 8.38 5.56
N LYS A 49 -0.71 9.55 5.65
CA LYS A 49 -0.89 10.64 4.67
C LYS A 49 -0.12 10.40 3.37
N PHE A 50 0.89 9.53 3.41
CA PHE A 50 1.78 9.25 2.30
C PHE A 50 1.92 7.74 2.09
N PRO A 51 2.23 7.29 0.87
CA PRO A 51 2.46 5.88 0.57
C PRO A 51 3.51 5.28 1.51
N LYS A 52 3.16 4.19 2.19
CA LYS A 52 4.07 3.44 3.05
C LYS A 52 4.18 1.99 2.59
N LEU A 53 5.40 1.48 2.53
CA LEU A 53 5.68 0.11 2.09
C LEU A 53 5.11 -0.90 3.10
N ILE A 54 4.38 -1.89 2.60
CA ILE A 54 3.91 -3.03 3.37
C ILE A 54 5.01 -4.08 3.38
N GLN A 55 5.71 -4.20 4.50
CA GLN A 55 6.83 -5.13 4.65
C GLN A 55 6.35 -6.44 5.30
N GLY A 56 6.08 -6.44 6.60
CA GLY A 56 5.61 -7.58 7.43
C GLY A 56 5.54 -8.96 6.73
N PRO A 57 4.33 -9.50 6.45
CA PRO A 57 4.15 -10.82 5.84
C PRO A 57 4.59 -10.94 4.36
N LEU A 58 5.01 -9.82 3.74
CA LEU A 58 5.38 -9.71 2.33
C LEU A 58 6.91 -9.59 2.13
N ILE A 59 7.72 -9.58 3.19
CA ILE A 59 9.18 -9.53 3.09
C ILE A 59 9.67 -10.71 2.22
N GLY A 60 10.49 -10.40 1.22
CA GLY A 60 11.02 -11.38 0.28
C GLY A 60 10.03 -11.93 -0.74
N LYS A 61 8.78 -11.41 -0.77
CA LYS A 61 7.77 -11.82 -1.74
C LYS A 61 7.60 -10.78 -2.84
N VAL A 62 7.29 -11.26 -4.05
CA VAL A 62 6.94 -10.43 -5.20
C VAL A 62 5.44 -10.50 -5.41
N ILE A 63 4.74 -9.39 -5.21
CA ILE A 63 3.29 -9.33 -5.35
C ILE A 63 2.90 -9.29 -6.83
N LYS A 64 2.02 -10.21 -7.25
CA LYS A 64 1.62 -10.33 -8.67
C LYS A 64 0.38 -9.50 -9.01
N SER A 65 -0.56 -9.40 -8.08
CA SER A 65 -1.84 -8.73 -8.26
C SER A 65 -2.43 -8.28 -6.92
N MET A 66 -3.28 -7.26 -6.99
CA MET A 66 -4.19 -6.84 -5.92
C MET A 66 -5.61 -6.94 -6.47
N SER A 67 -6.52 -7.54 -5.70
CA SER A 67 -7.95 -7.64 -6.01
C SER A 67 -8.73 -6.61 -5.21
#